data_AF-A0AAD3RKI3-F1
#
_entry.id   AF-A0AAD3RKI3-F1
#
_cell.length_a   1.000
_cell.length_b   1.000
_cell.length_c   1.000
_cell.angle_alpha   90.00
_cell.angle_beta   90.00
_cell.angle_gamma   90.00
#
_symmetry.space_group_name_H-M   'P 1'
#
loop_
_entity.id
_entity.type
_entity.pdbx_description
1 polymer ?
#
loop_
_entity_poly.entity_id
_entity_poly.type
_entity_poly.pdbx_seq_one_letter_code
_entity_poly.pdbx_strand_id
1 'polypeptide(L)'
;HSTLSRKFVEVMTEYNTTQSKYRDRCKDRIQRQLEITGRTTTNEELEDMLESGKLAIFTDDIKMDSQMTKQALNEIETRHTEIIKLENSIRELHDMFVDMAMLVESQGEMIDRIEYNVEHSVDYVERAVSDTKKAVKYQSQARKKKIMIIICCVILGVVLASTIGGTLGF
;
A
#
# COMPACT_ATOMS: atom_id res chain seq x y z
N HIS A 1 6.38 -0.99 -0.09
CA HIS A 1 5.64 -1.87 0.83
C HIS A 1 4.33 -1.22 1.28
N SER A 2 4.35 -0.13 2.07
CA SER A 2 3.14 0.60 2.54
C SER A 2 2.09 0.92 1.44
N THR A 3 2.48 1.47 0.29
CA THR A 3 1.52 1.79 -0.81
C THR A 3 0.87 0.54 -1.41
N LEU A 4 1.61 -0.57 -1.51
CA LEU A 4 1.09 -1.82 -2.05
C LEU A 4 0.13 -2.49 -1.06
N SER A 5 0.47 -2.50 0.23
CA SER A 5 -0.41 -2.96 1.31
C SER A 5 -1.71 -2.16 1.35
N ARG A 6 -1.65 -0.82 1.20
CA ARG A 6 -2.85 0.03 1.16
C ARG A 6 -3.76 -0.32 -0.02
N LYS A 7 -3.19 -0.44 -1.23
CA LYS A 7 -3.95 -0.85 -2.43
C LYS A 7 -4.54 -2.25 -2.28
N PHE A 8 -3.82 -3.18 -1.64
CA PHE A 8 -4.32 -4.52 -1.39
C PHE A 8 -5.52 -4.51 -0.43
N VAL A 9 -5.45 -3.76 0.68
CA VAL A 9 -6.58 -3.58 1.61
C VAL A 9 -7.78 -2.96 0.91
N GLU A 10 -7.55 -1.94 0.07
CA GLU A 10 -8.61 -1.29 -0.71
C GLU A 10 -9.34 -2.29 -1.63
N VAL A 11 -8.59 -3.04 -2.44
CA VAL A 11 -9.16 -4.06 -3.35
C VAL A 11 -9.89 -5.16 -2.58
N MET A 12 -9.34 -5.63 -1.46
CA MET A 12 -10.00 -6.64 -0.62
C MET A 12 -11.29 -6.13 0.01
N THR A 13 -11.33 -4.86 0.42
CA THR A 13 -12.53 -4.23 0.98
C THR A 13 -13.62 -4.09 -0.10
N GLU A 14 -13.24 -3.70 -1.31
CA GLU A 14 -14.16 -3.64 -2.45
C GLU A 14 -14.68 -5.03 -2.83
N TYR A 15 -13.80 -6.04 -2.82
CA TYR A 15 -14.17 -7.43 -3.08
C TYR A 15 -15.14 -7.96 -2.02
N ASN A 16 -14.87 -7.76 -0.72
CA ASN A 16 -15.77 -8.13 0.36
C ASN A 16 -17.14 -7.44 0.25
N THR A 17 -17.15 -6.14 -0.07
CA THR A 17 -18.39 -5.38 -0.31
C THR A 17 -19.20 -5.97 -1.47
N THR A 18 -18.52 -6.39 -2.53
CA THR A 18 -19.15 -7.03 -3.69
C THR A 18 -19.71 -8.40 -3.34
N GLN A 19 -18.98 -9.18 -2.54
CA GLN A 19 -19.44 -10.45 -2.01
C GLN A 19 -20.68 -10.29 -1.13
N SER A 20 -20.68 -9.36 -0.17
CA SER A 20 -21.86 -9.07 0.68
C SER A 20 -23.09 -8.72 -0.17
N LYS A 21 -22.95 -7.85 -1.17
CA LYS A 21 -24.05 -7.52 -2.10
C LYS A 21 -24.53 -8.73 -2.90
N TYR A 22 -23.63 -9.68 -3.21
CA TYR A 22 -24.01 -10.91 -3.89
C TYR A 22 -24.81 -11.83 -2.97
N ARG A 23 -24.39 -11.96 -1.69
CA ARG A 23 -25.12 -12.68 -0.64
C ARG A 23 -26.56 -12.21 -0.54
N ASP A 24 -26.74 -10.89 -0.42
CA ASP A 24 -28.07 -10.27 -0.29
C ASP A 24 -28.97 -10.59 -1.49
N ARG A 25 -28.41 -10.55 -2.71
CA ARG A 25 -29.16 -10.94 -3.92
C ARG A 25 -29.53 -12.42 -3.94
N CYS A 26 -28.68 -13.31 -3.43
CA CYS A 26 -29.01 -14.72 -3.30
C CYS A 26 -30.10 -14.94 -2.25
N LYS A 27 -30.03 -14.27 -1.11
CA LYS A 27 -31.07 -14.27 -0.08
C LYS A 27 -32.42 -13.82 -0.65
N ASP A 28 -32.47 -12.68 -1.32
CA ASP A 28 -33.68 -12.16 -1.98
C ASP A 28 -34.27 -13.15 -3.00
N ARG A 29 -33.42 -13.89 -3.71
CA ARG A 29 -33.87 -14.92 -4.65
C ARG A 29 -34.48 -16.12 -3.93
N ILE A 30 -33.83 -16.61 -2.87
CA ILE A 30 -34.35 -17.71 -2.05
C ILE A 30 -35.72 -17.33 -1.48
N GLN A 31 -35.87 -16.11 -0.95
CA GLN A 31 -37.15 -15.62 -0.43
C GLN A 31 -38.26 -15.69 -1.48
N ARG A 32 -38.02 -15.16 -2.69
CA ARG A 32 -38.99 -15.22 -3.79
C ARG A 32 -39.34 -16.65 -4.19
N GLN A 33 -38.37 -17.56 -4.20
CA GLN A 33 -38.64 -18.96 -4.52
C GLN A 33 -39.46 -19.65 -3.43
N LEU A 34 -39.24 -19.33 -2.15
CA LEU A 34 -40.06 -19.83 -1.06
C LEU A 34 -41.52 -19.34 -1.17
N GLU A 35 -41.73 -18.07 -1.54
CA GLU A 35 -43.07 -17.54 -1.79
C GLU A 35 -43.78 -18.28 -2.94
N ILE A 36 -43.07 -18.64 -4.03
CA ILE A 36 -43.62 -19.45 -5.13
C ILE A 36 -44.07 -20.83 -4.65
N THR A 37 -43.36 -21.42 -3.69
CA THR A 37 -43.74 -22.71 -3.09
C THR A 37 -44.89 -22.59 -2.08
N GLY A 38 -45.39 -21.38 -1.81
CA GLY A 38 -46.46 -21.12 -0.86
C GLY A 38 -46.00 -20.93 0.59
N ARG A 39 -44.69 -20.78 0.82
CA ARG A 39 -44.11 -20.50 2.14
C ARG A 39 -43.72 -19.03 2.25
N THR A 40 -44.52 -18.24 2.94
CA THR A 40 -44.13 -16.87 3.33
C THR A 40 -43.13 -16.93 4.47
N THR A 41 -41.96 -16.35 4.26
CA THR A 41 -40.85 -16.34 5.24
C THR A 41 -40.41 -14.90 5.43
N THR A 42 -40.25 -14.46 6.67
CA THR A 42 -39.72 -13.14 6.98
C THR A 42 -38.21 -13.07 6.74
N ASN A 43 -37.66 -11.85 6.68
CA ASN A 43 -36.22 -11.65 6.50
C ASN A 43 -35.38 -12.24 7.63
N GLU A 44 -35.87 -12.21 8.86
CA GLU A 44 -35.21 -12.80 10.04
C GLU A 44 -35.29 -14.33 10.01
N GLU A 45 -36.48 -14.90 9.78
CA GLU A 45 -36.62 -16.37 9.66
C GLU A 45 -35.76 -16.93 8.53
N LEU A 46 -35.66 -16.23 7.40
CA LEU A 46 -34.80 -16.65 6.30
C LEU A 46 -33.31 -16.58 6.68
N GLU A 47 -32.92 -15.60 7.49
CA GLU A 47 -31.53 -15.51 7.98
C GLU A 47 -31.21 -16.69 8.90
N ASP A 48 -32.10 -17.00 9.86
CA ASP A 48 -31.96 -18.14 10.76
C ASP A 48 -31.85 -19.47 10.00
N MET A 49 -32.63 -19.60 8.92
CA MET A 49 -32.57 -20.77 8.03
C MET A 49 -31.22 -20.89 7.33
N LEU A 50 -30.65 -19.78 6.86
CA LEU A 50 -29.32 -19.75 6.24
C LEU A 50 -28.20 -20.06 7.25
N GLU A 51 -28.28 -19.49 8.46
CA GLU A 51 -27.30 -19.74 9.53
C GLU A 51 -27.27 -21.20 9.99
N SER A 52 -28.40 -21.89 9.90
CA SER A 52 -28.48 -23.32 10.23
C SER A 52 -27.62 -24.20 9.30
N GLY A 53 -27.31 -23.73 8.09
CA GLY A 53 -26.54 -24.42 7.05
C GLY A 53 -27.19 -25.70 6.50
N LYS A 54 -28.42 -26.03 6.93
CA LYS A 54 -29.10 -27.27 6.55
C LYS A 54 -30.08 -27.02 5.40
N LEU A 55 -29.80 -27.58 4.22
CA LEU A 55 -30.71 -27.46 3.07
C LEU A 55 -32.13 -28.00 3.36
N ALA A 56 -32.25 -29.02 4.21
CA ALA A 56 -33.53 -29.64 4.56
C ALA A 56 -34.56 -28.65 5.13
N ILE A 57 -34.09 -27.59 5.81
CA ILE A 57 -34.98 -26.58 6.40
C ILE A 57 -35.81 -25.83 5.34
N PHE A 58 -35.30 -25.75 4.11
CA PHE A 58 -36.03 -25.16 2.99
C PHE A 58 -37.06 -26.13 2.40
N THR A 59 -36.90 -27.43 2.56
CA THR A 59 -37.74 -28.46 1.90
C THR A 59 -38.80 -29.08 2.81
N ASP A 60 -38.64 -29.04 4.13
CA ASP A 60 -39.44 -29.83 5.08
C ASP A 60 -40.96 -29.54 5.04
N ASP A 61 -41.36 -28.29 4.82
CA ASP A 61 -42.79 -27.91 4.78
C ASP A 61 -43.37 -27.78 3.36
N ILE A 62 -42.58 -28.07 2.32
CA ILE A 62 -42.99 -27.83 0.92
C ILE A 62 -43.49 -29.13 0.29
N LYS A 63 -44.79 -29.16 -0.07
CA LYS A 63 -45.36 -30.27 -0.83
C LYS A 63 -44.84 -30.25 -2.27
N MET A 64 -44.10 -31.28 -2.69
CA MET A 64 -43.56 -31.44 -4.05
C MET A 64 -44.62 -31.86 -5.09
N ASP A 65 -45.77 -31.19 -5.09
CA ASP A 65 -46.94 -31.58 -5.87
C ASP A 65 -46.91 -31.03 -7.30
N SER A 66 -46.10 -29.99 -7.57
CA SER A 66 -46.00 -29.36 -8.90
C SER A 66 -44.58 -29.35 -9.46
N GLN A 67 -44.46 -29.36 -10.79
CA GLN A 67 -43.18 -29.20 -11.48
C GLN A 67 -42.56 -27.82 -11.21
N MET A 68 -43.38 -26.78 -11.02
CA MET A 68 -42.92 -25.45 -10.61
C MET A 68 -42.26 -25.48 -9.23
N THR A 69 -42.86 -26.18 -8.26
CA THR A 69 -42.31 -26.31 -6.90
C THR A 69 -40.95 -27.01 -6.92
N LYS A 70 -40.79 -28.04 -7.74
CA LYS A 70 -39.49 -28.73 -7.91
C LYS A 70 -38.42 -27.81 -8.48
N GLN A 71 -38.78 -26.97 -9.45
CA GLN A 71 -37.86 -26.00 -10.02
C GLN A 71 -37.45 -24.92 -9.01
N ALA A 72 -38.41 -24.40 -8.23
CA ALA A 72 -38.14 -23.44 -7.17
C ALA A 72 -37.17 -24.00 -6.11
N LEU A 73 -37.38 -25.25 -5.68
CA LEU A 73 -36.49 -25.94 -4.74
C LEU A 73 -35.07 -26.12 -5.29
N ASN A 74 -34.91 -26.48 -6.57
CA ASN A 74 -33.60 -26.60 -7.20
C ASN A 74 -32.87 -25.24 -7.28
N GLU A 75 -33.61 -24.16 -7.55
CA GLU A 75 -33.03 -22.81 -7.54
C GLU A 75 -32.60 -22.40 -6.12
N ILE A 76 -33.41 -22.72 -5.09
CA ILE A 76 -33.05 -22.49 -3.68
C ILE A 76 -31.75 -23.22 -3.33
N GLU A 77 -31.65 -24.51 -3.66
CA GLU A 77 -30.44 -25.32 -3.42
C GLU A 77 -29.20 -24.72 -4.10
N THR A 78 -29.36 -24.27 -5.35
CA THR A 78 -28.28 -23.63 -6.10
C THR A 78 -27.82 -22.35 -5.41
N ARG A 79 -28.76 -21.46 -5.04
CA ARG A 79 -28.43 -20.19 -4.37
C ARG A 79 -27.83 -20.41 -2.97
N HIS A 80 -28.36 -21.38 -2.21
CA HIS A 80 -27.82 -21.75 -0.91
C HIS A 80 -26.37 -22.24 -1.02
N THR A 81 -26.08 -23.09 -2.01
CA THR A 81 -24.71 -23.55 -2.28
C THR A 81 -23.77 -22.40 -2.65
N GLU A 82 -24.26 -21.42 -3.40
CA GLU A 82 -23.48 -20.21 -3.70
C GLU A 82 -23.22 -19.35 -2.45
N ILE A 83 -24.18 -19.23 -1.53
CA ILE A 83 -23.99 -18.55 -0.24
C ILE A 83 -22.91 -19.26 0.59
N ILE A 84 -22.95 -20.59 0.68
CA ILE A 84 -21.92 -21.36 1.41
C ILE A 84 -20.51 -21.11 0.81
N LYS A 85 -20.40 -21.12 -0.52
CA LYS A 85 -19.12 -20.82 -1.19
C LYS A 85 -18.64 -19.41 -0.88
N LEU A 86 -19.57 -18.44 -0.88
CA LEU A 86 -19.28 -17.06 -0.54
C LEU A 86 -18.78 -16.93 0.90
N GLU A 87 -19.45 -17.55 1.87
CA GLU A 87 -19.04 -17.52 3.28
C GLU A 87 -17.65 -18.10 3.49
N ASN A 88 -17.30 -19.17 2.77
CA ASN A 88 -15.95 -19.71 2.78
C ASN A 88 -14.93 -18.71 2.21
N SER A 89 -15.25 -18.06 1.09
CA SER A 89 -14.38 -17.01 0.54
C SER A 89 -14.25 -15.81 1.47
N ILE A 90 -15.31 -15.38 2.16
CA ILE A 90 -15.25 -14.30 3.16
C ILE A 90 -14.35 -14.71 4.34
N ARG A 91 -14.42 -15.98 4.77
CA ARG A 91 -13.55 -16.49 5.84
C ARG A 91 -12.08 -16.47 5.42
N GLU A 92 -11.76 -16.83 4.18
CA GLU A 92 -10.41 -16.70 3.63
C GLU A 92 -9.96 -15.23 3.54
N LEU A 93 -10.85 -14.31 3.15
CA LEU A 93 -10.56 -12.87 3.16
C LEU A 93 -10.27 -12.35 4.57
N HIS A 94 -11.03 -12.81 5.57
CA HIS A 94 -10.82 -12.45 6.96
C HIS A 94 -9.41 -12.85 7.43
N ASP A 95 -8.97 -14.06 7.13
CA ASP A 95 -7.62 -14.52 7.49
C ASP A 95 -6.54 -13.63 6.83
N MET A 96 -6.73 -13.26 5.56
CA MET A 96 -5.84 -12.30 4.89
C MET A 96 -5.88 -10.89 5.50
N PHE A 97 -7.03 -10.44 6.02
CA PHE A 97 -7.14 -9.17 6.74
C PHE A 97 -6.39 -9.21 8.07
N VAL A 98 -6.47 -10.31 8.81
CA VAL A 98 -5.73 -10.50 10.05
C VAL A 98 -4.22 -10.50 9.79
N ASP A 99 -3.77 -11.23 8.77
CA ASP A 99 -2.36 -11.22 8.33
C ASP A 99 -1.90 -9.82 7.92
N MET A 100 -2.73 -9.08 7.21
CA MET A 100 -2.41 -7.70 6.82
C MET A 100 -2.38 -6.77 8.04
N ALA A 101 -3.29 -6.92 9.00
CA ALA A 101 -3.27 -6.15 10.25
C ALA A 101 -1.97 -6.38 11.02
N MET A 102 -1.54 -7.65 11.16
CA MET A 102 -0.26 -8.00 11.76
C MET A 102 0.94 -7.45 10.97
N LEU A 103 0.91 -7.50 9.63
CA LEU A 103 1.96 -6.91 8.78
C LEU A 103 2.02 -5.39 8.90
N VAL A 104 0.89 -4.70 9.07
CA VAL A 104 0.84 -3.25 9.26
C VAL A 104 1.32 -2.87 10.66
N GLU A 105 0.91 -3.61 11.70
CA GLU A 105 1.36 -3.42 13.07
C GLU A 105 2.88 -3.68 13.21
N SER A 106 3.38 -4.78 12.66
CA SER A 106 4.82 -5.09 12.62
C SER A 106 5.64 -4.13 11.75
N GLN A 107 5.01 -3.47 10.77
CA GLN A 107 5.65 -2.41 9.98
C GLN A 107 5.77 -1.09 10.75
N GLY A 108 5.29 -1.03 12.01
CA GLY A 108 5.56 -0.05 13.05
C GLY A 108 5.78 1.38 12.56
N GLU A 109 4.79 2.27 12.73
CA GLU A 109 4.96 3.72 12.56
C GLU A 109 5.85 4.15 11.37
N MET A 110 5.75 3.49 10.21
CA MET A 110 6.25 4.07 8.97
C MET A 110 5.25 5.11 8.45
N ILE A 111 4.68 5.88 9.39
CA ILE A 111 3.78 7.00 9.15
C ILE A 111 4.50 8.10 8.38
N ASP A 112 5.84 8.17 8.45
CA ASP A 112 6.53 9.32 7.88
C ASP A 112 7.62 9.02 6.88
N ARG A 113 7.29 8.32 5.79
CA ARG A 113 8.19 8.28 4.62
C ARG A 113 8.36 9.65 3.96
N ILE A 114 7.44 10.60 4.18
CA ILE A 114 7.56 11.96 3.67
C ILE A 114 8.52 12.75 4.55
N GLU A 115 8.31 12.84 5.87
CA GLU A 115 9.21 13.47 6.83
C GLU A 115 10.57 12.79 6.85
N TYR A 116 10.68 11.46 6.78
CA TYR A 116 11.98 10.78 6.66
C TYR A 116 12.73 11.17 5.38
N ASN A 117 12.07 11.18 4.22
CA ASN A 117 12.71 11.59 2.96
C ASN A 117 12.98 13.10 2.93
N VAL A 118 12.13 13.92 3.55
CA VAL A 118 12.28 15.38 3.64
C VAL A 118 13.42 15.72 4.61
N GLU A 119 13.47 15.11 5.78
CA GLU A 119 14.53 15.24 6.79
C GLU A 119 15.88 14.85 6.21
N HIS A 120 15.98 13.70 5.54
CA HIS A 120 17.22 13.32 4.87
C HIS A 120 17.60 14.28 3.73
N SER A 121 16.63 14.75 2.94
CA SER A 121 16.89 15.74 1.91
C SER A 121 17.39 17.07 2.49
N VAL A 122 16.88 17.48 3.66
CA VAL A 122 17.33 18.68 4.39
C VAL A 122 18.76 18.51 4.91
N ASP A 123 19.11 17.38 5.55
CA ASP A 123 20.48 17.11 6.04
C ASP A 123 21.51 17.08 4.89
N TYR A 124 21.16 16.47 3.74
CA TYR A 124 22.02 16.48 2.55
C TYR A 124 22.26 17.89 2.00
N VAL A 125 21.21 18.72 1.94
CA VAL A 125 21.32 20.11 1.46
C VAL A 125 22.14 20.96 2.44
N GLU A 126 21.95 20.80 3.75
CA GLU A 126 22.70 21.54 4.76
C GLU A 126 24.21 21.24 4.71
N ARG A 127 24.57 19.95 4.60
CA ARG A 127 25.97 19.53 4.43
C ARG A 127 26.57 20.06 3.14
N ALA A 128 25.83 20.00 2.02
CA ALA A 128 26.27 20.55 0.74
C ALA A 128 26.51 22.08 0.81
N VAL A 129 25.64 22.83 1.51
CA VAL A 129 25.82 24.27 1.74
C VAL A 129 27.05 24.56 2.61
N SER A 130 27.27 23.77 3.67
CA SER A 130 28.47 23.89 4.51
C SER A 130 29.75 23.63 3.70
N ASP A 131 29.78 22.57 2.91
CA ASP A 131 30.97 22.16 2.17
C ASP A 131 31.28 23.11 1.01
N THR A 132 30.26 23.64 0.32
CA THR A 132 30.46 24.71 -0.68
C THR A 132 31.00 25.99 -0.04
N LYS A 133 30.54 26.37 1.15
CA LYS A 133 31.07 27.52 1.90
C LYS A 133 32.53 27.32 2.32
N LYS A 134 32.90 26.12 2.79
CA LYS A 134 34.29 25.76 3.08
C LYS A 134 35.14 25.78 1.82
N ALA A 135 34.64 25.25 0.70
CA ALA A 135 35.34 25.26 -0.58
C ALA A 135 35.66 26.68 -1.07
N VAL A 136 34.70 27.61 -0.96
CA VAL A 136 34.93 29.04 -1.28
C VAL A 136 36.00 29.65 -0.38
N LYS A 137 35.98 29.34 0.93
CA LYS A 137 37.00 29.81 1.86
C LYS A 137 38.39 29.28 1.48
N TYR A 138 38.52 27.98 1.21
CA TYR A 138 39.77 27.37 0.75
C TYR A 138 40.25 27.96 -0.58
N GLN A 139 39.36 28.17 -1.54
CA GLN A 139 39.69 28.80 -2.82
C GLN A 139 40.25 30.22 -2.61
N SER A 140 39.63 31.02 -1.73
CA SER A 140 40.09 32.38 -1.43
C SER A 140 41.48 32.41 -0.78
N GLN A 141 41.77 31.47 0.12
CA GLN A 141 43.08 31.34 0.77
C GLN A 141 44.14 30.84 -0.22
N ALA A 142 43.79 29.88 -1.08
CA ALA A 142 44.68 29.38 -2.13
C ALA A 142 45.05 30.50 -3.12
N ARG A 143 44.11 31.38 -3.49
CA ARG A 143 44.41 32.57 -4.32
C ARG A 143 45.44 33.49 -3.66
N LYS A 144 45.28 33.79 -2.36
CA LYS A 144 46.26 34.61 -1.61
C LYS A 144 47.64 33.97 -1.56
N LYS A 145 47.70 32.66 -1.29
CA LYS A 145 48.98 31.90 -1.30
C LYS A 145 49.63 31.88 -2.68
N LYS A 146 48.86 31.71 -3.76
CA LYS A 146 49.37 31.78 -5.14
C LYS A 146 50.02 33.13 -5.45
N ILE A 147 49.38 34.24 -5.05
CA ILE A 147 49.95 35.59 -5.27
C ILE A 147 51.27 35.75 -4.52
N MET A 148 51.34 35.32 -3.26
CA MET A 148 52.58 35.37 -2.48
C MET A 148 53.71 34.54 -3.11
N ILE A 149 53.40 33.33 -3.59
CA ILE A 149 54.37 32.48 -4.29
C ILE A 149 54.88 33.17 -5.56
N ILE A 150 53.99 33.77 -6.37
CA ILE A 150 54.38 34.50 -7.60
C ILE A 150 55.33 35.65 -7.26
N ILE A 151 55.03 36.47 -6.25
CA ILE A 151 55.88 37.58 -5.83
C ILE A 151 57.26 37.08 -5.39
N CYS A 152 57.32 36.02 -4.58
CA CYS A 152 58.59 35.42 -4.16
C CYS A 152 59.42 34.92 -5.35
N CYS A 153 58.80 34.25 -6.33
CA CYS A 153 59.48 33.78 -7.54
C CYS A 153 60.05 34.94 -8.39
N VAL A 154 59.29 36.05 -8.53
CA VAL A 154 59.76 37.23 -9.27
C VAL A 154 60.97 37.87 -8.59
N ILE A 155 60.94 38.05 -7.27
CA ILE A 155 62.08 38.61 -6.51
C ILE A 155 63.32 37.73 -6.66
N LEU A 156 63.18 36.41 -6.51
CA LEU A 156 64.28 35.47 -6.71
C LEU A 156 64.86 35.54 -8.12
N GLY A 157 64.00 35.63 -9.15
CA GLY A 157 64.43 35.81 -10.54
C GLY A 157 65.24 37.09 -10.76
N VAL A 158 64.82 38.21 -10.17
CA VAL A 158 65.55 39.48 -10.24
C VAL A 158 66.91 39.38 -9.55
N VAL A 159 66.97 38.80 -8.34
CA VAL A 159 68.23 38.62 -7.61
C VAL A 159 69.22 37.79 -8.41
N LEU A 160 68.77 36.66 -8.98
CA LEU A 160 69.62 35.82 -9.83
C LEU A 160 70.12 36.58 -11.06
N ALA A 161 69.25 37.32 -11.75
CA ALA A 161 69.63 38.12 -12.91
C ALA A 161 70.64 39.22 -12.55
N SER A 162 70.49 39.89 -11.40
CA SER A 162 71.43 40.89 -10.92
C SER A 162 72.79 40.29 -10.58
N THR A 163 72.84 39.11 -9.94
CA THR A 163 74.12 38.44 -9.66
C THR A 163 74.84 38.03 -10.94
N ILE A 164 74.12 37.46 -11.91
CA ILE A 164 74.68 37.03 -13.19
C ILE A 164 75.16 38.24 -14.01
N GLY A 165 74.36 39.31 -14.08
CA GLY A 165 74.72 40.55 -14.77
C GLY A 165 75.90 41.27 -14.12
N GLY A 166 76.02 41.25 -12.79
CA GLY A 166 77.19 41.78 -12.09
C GLY A 166 78.46 40.94 -12.30
N THR A 167 78.33 39.63 -12.50
CA THR A 167 79.48 38.75 -12.78
C THR A 167 79.91 38.71 -14.24
N LEU A 168 79.00 38.94 -15.19
CA LEU A 168 79.29 38.93 -16.64
C LEU A 168 79.48 40.35 -17.22
N GLY A 169 79.10 41.40 -16.49
CA GLY A 169 79.12 42.79 -16.91
C GLY A 169 80.37 43.59 -16.50
N PHE A 170 81.48 42.92 -16.17
CA PHE A 170 82.82 43.52 -16.08
C PHE A 170 83.70 43.05 -17.24
#